data_AF-E0VXW4-F1
#
_entry.id   AF-E0VXW4-F1
#
_cell.length_a   1.000
_cell.length_b   1.000
_cell.length_c   1.000
_cell.angle_alpha   90.00
_cell.angle_beta   90.00
_cell.angle_gamma   90.00
#
_symmetry.space_group_name_H-M   'P 1'
#
loop_
_entity.id
_entity.type
_entity.pdbx_description
1 polymer ?
#
loop_
_entity_poly.entity_id
_entity_poly.type
_entity_poly.pdbx_seq_one_letter_code
_entity_poly.pdbx_strand_id
1 'polypeptide(L)'
;MKFQHLIQFPKEADLKWSLFSAACSSYRFDSVLKPFPPFFLIDSENKEIDRLVKVVELCPSIPELVIQLKANQISKTLVDLLYWVLIQLQEPIYNFIPKNEHNKILSQIPSVMSAAMPDYMFKVTYGSNCQQKFQLMAANRTTKLAFHGSRLENFFSILNHGLQVSYNKRGAFGSGTYLSSEMGLSLSYSSVGFSWRHSCFGDHISIVALCEVIDHPEVRSEFDTRKSDGNNLFNICNNQSVPGKYFIVENNDLVYVRYILIYRNDTPESPSLLTSPTLLGWINRHRMFTFALAYVILLLAVGSSNSSFIYKFYKRLMQ
;
A
#
# COMPACT_ATOMS: atom_id res chain seq x y z
N MET A 1 22.13 9.91 21.19
CA MET A 1 20.74 10.43 21.05
C MET A 1 19.91 9.32 20.42
N LYS A 2 18.80 8.89 21.03
CA LYS A 2 18.08 7.65 20.62
C LYS A 2 17.68 7.60 19.13
N PHE A 3 17.60 8.74 18.44
CA PHE A 3 17.19 8.87 17.05
C PHE A 3 18.29 9.32 16.06
N GLN A 4 19.55 8.92 16.27
CA GLN A 4 20.65 9.26 15.33
C GLN A 4 20.37 8.82 13.88
N HIS A 5 19.65 7.70 13.71
CA HIS A 5 19.23 7.20 12.40
C HIS A 5 18.38 8.21 11.61
N LEU A 6 17.57 9.05 12.27
CA LEU A 6 16.78 10.08 11.59
C LEU A 6 17.65 11.11 10.85
N ILE A 7 18.86 11.36 11.36
CA ILE A 7 19.80 12.31 10.78
C ILE A 7 20.62 11.63 9.69
N GLN A 8 21.05 10.39 9.92
CA GLN A 8 21.93 9.66 9.01
C GLN A 8 21.19 9.12 7.78
N PHE A 9 19.96 8.64 7.96
CA PHE A 9 19.14 7.96 6.95
C PHE A 9 17.69 8.50 6.99
N PRO A 10 17.49 9.78 6.63
CA PRO A 10 16.19 10.44 6.76
C PRO A 10 15.13 9.85 5.84
N LYS A 11 15.51 9.42 4.63
CA LYS A 11 14.57 8.86 3.63
C LYS A 11 14.08 7.47 4.02
N GLU A 12 14.95 6.66 4.59
CA GLU A 12 14.66 5.33 5.09
C GLU A 12 13.70 5.40 6.28
N ALA A 13 13.94 6.33 7.19
CA ALA A 13 13.04 6.59 8.31
C ALA A 13 11.68 7.12 7.85
N ASP A 14 11.68 8.09 6.92
CA ASP A 14 10.46 8.63 6.31
C ASP A 14 9.64 7.54 5.64
N LEU A 15 10.27 6.66 4.84
CA LEU A 15 9.57 5.58 4.14
C LEU A 15 8.86 4.68 5.13
N LYS A 16 9.59 4.24 6.16
CA LYS A 16 9.05 3.34 7.18
C LYS A 16 7.88 3.97 7.92
N TRP A 17 8.01 5.24 8.29
CA TRP A 17 6.94 5.98 8.95
C TRP A 17 5.74 6.21 8.03
N SER A 18 5.98 6.52 6.76
CA SER A 18 4.94 6.73 5.74
C SER A 18 4.12 5.46 5.49
N LEU A 19 4.77 4.30 5.41
CA LEU A 19 4.12 3.00 5.30
C LEU A 19 3.26 2.69 6.53
N PHE A 20 3.82 2.93 7.72
CA PHE A 20 3.09 2.77 8.98
C PHE A 20 1.86 3.68 9.05
N SER A 21 2.03 4.96 8.72
CA SER A 21 0.96 5.98 8.67
C SER A 21 -0.16 5.58 7.71
N ALA A 22 0.19 5.07 6.52
CA ALA A 22 -0.79 4.61 5.53
C ALA A 22 -1.59 3.40 6.03
N ALA A 23 -0.92 2.43 6.66
CA ALA A 23 -1.58 1.26 7.23
C ALA A 23 -2.48 1.62 8.42
N CYS A 24 -2.05 2.58 9.25
CA CYS A 24 -2.80 3.08 10.39
C CYS A 24 -4.07 3.83 9.98
N SER A 25 -3.98 4.66 8.95
CA SER A 25 -5.12 5.46 8.45
C SER A 25 -6.12 4.64 7.63
N SER A 26 -5.84 3.36 7.38
CA SER A 26 -6.72 2.51 6.58
C SER A 26 -7.92 2.01 7.40
N TYR A 27 -9.11 2.01 6.79
CA TYR A 27 -10.27 1.31 7.34
C TYR A 27 -10.06 -0.20 7.51
N ARG A 28 -9.02 -0.76 6.89
CA ARG A 28 -8.62 -2.18 6.98
C ARG A 28 -7.47 -2.41 7.96
N PHE A 29 -7.22 -1.48 8.89
CA PHE A 29 -6.07 -1.50 9.80
C PHE A 29 -5.88 -2.87 10.49
N ASP A 30 -6.96 -3.59 10.82
CA ASP A 30 -6.85 -4.94 11.41
C ASP A 30 -6.05 -5.95 10.59
N SER A 31 -6.12 -5.84 9.27
CA SER A 31 -5.42 -6.71 8.34
C SER A 31 -4.07 -6.16 7.88
N VAL A 32 -3.93 -4.83 7.79
CA VAL A 32 -2.77 -4.18 7.14
C VAL A 32 -1.78 -3.55 8.11
N LEU A 33 -2.20 -3.21 9.33
CA LEU A 33 -1.32 -2.67 10.38
C LEU A 33 -0.74 -3.80 11.21
N LYS A 34 0.16 -4.57 10.60
CA LYS A 34 0.87 -5.68 11.24
C LYS A 34 2.38 -5.53 11.02
N PRO A 35 3.20 -5.46 12.10
CA PRO A 35 2.83 -5.58 13.51
C PRO A 35 2.05 -4.36 14.05
N PHE A 36 1.35 -4.52 15.16
CA PHE A 36 0.60 -3.45 15.82
C PHE A 36 1.34 -2.97 17.08
N PRO A 37 1.39 -1.65 17.36
CA PRO A 37 2.10 -1.13 18.53
C PRO A 37 1.42 -1.57 19.85
N PRO A 38 2.14 -2.27 20.75
CA PRO A 38 1.52 -2.94 21.90
C PRO A 38 0.92 -1.98 22.93
N PHE A 39 1.41 -0.73 23.01
CA PHE A 39 0.92 0.30 23.93
C PHE A 39 -0.38 0.97 23.47
N PHE A 40 -0.92 0.58 22.31
CA PHE A 40 -2.26 0.96 21.85
C PHE A 40 -3.24 -0.24 21.86
N LEU A 41 -2.87 -1.32 22.55
CA LEU A 41 -3.77 -2.44 22.81
C LEU A 41 -4.50 -2.19 24.15
N ILE A 42 -5.82 -2.31 24.13
CA ILE A 42 -6.65 -2.31 25.35
C ILE A 42 -6.55 -3.70 26.00
N ASP A 43 -6.69 -4.73 25.18
CA ASP A 43 -6.52 -6.14 25.52
C ASP A 43 -5.89 -6.89 24.32
N SER A 44 -5.92 -8.23 24.31
CA SER A 44 -5.31 -9.01 23.23
C SER A 44 -5.93 -8.81 21.84
N GLU A 45 -7.16 -8.29 21.76
CA GLU A 45 -7.92 -8.19 20.51
C GLU A 45 -8.36 -6.74 20.18
N ASN A 46 -8.63 -5.93 21.20
CA ASN A 46 -9.12 -4.57 21.09
C ASN A 46 -8.00 -3.54 20.95
N LYS A 47 -8.07 -2.74 19.89
CA LYS A 47 -7.07 -1.75 19.49
C LYS A 47 -7.60 -0.32 19.65
N GLU A 48 -6.85 0.55 20.32
CA GLU A 48 -7.12 2.00 20.38
C GLU A 48 -6.71 2.72 19.09
N ILE A 49 -7.28 2.33 17.95
CA ILE A 49 -6.88 2.86 16.64
C ILE A 49 -7.09 4.37 16.53
N ASP A 50 -8.20 4.90 17.06
CA ASP A 50 -8.50 6.34 17.00
C ASP A 50 -7.47 7.18 17.74
N ARG A 51 -6.95 6.67 18.86
CA ARG A 51 -5.89 7.32 19.61
C ARG A 51 -4.57 7.22 18.85
N LEU A 52 -4.28 6.08 18.25
CA LEU A 52 -3.06 5.88 17.45
C LEU A 52 -3.04 6.84 16.25
N VAL A 53 -4.13 6.95 15.49
CA VAL A 53 -4.25 7.86 14.34
C VAL A 53 -3.98 9.30 14.77
N LYS A 54 -4.59 9.77 15.87
CA LYS A 54 -4.34 11.12 16.41
C LYS A 54 -2.86 11.35 16.75
N VAL A 55 -2.17 10.35 17.30
CA VAL A 55 -0.74 10.47 17.62
C VAL A 55 0.11 10.51 16.35
N VAL A 56 -0.25 9.73 15.33
CA VAL A 56 0.43 9.73 14.02
C VAL A 56 0.27 11.09 13.31
N GLU A 57 -0.92 11.68 13.37
CA GLU A 57 -1.21 13.00 12.78
C GLU A 57 -0.40 14.15 13.40
N LEU A 58 0.00 14.01 14.67
CA LEU A 58 0.85 15.00 15.35
C LEU A 58 2.33 14.94 14.92
N CYS A 59 2.73 13.94 14.14
CA CYS A 59 4.13 13.78 13.75
C CYS A 59 4.54 14.79 12.68
N PRO A 60 5.44 15.74 12.98
CA PRO A 60 5.92 16.73 12.02
C PRO A 60 6.95 16.12 11.08
N SER A 61 7.29 16.83 9.99
CA SER A 61 8.32 16.42 9.03
C SER A 61 9.63 16.00 9.70
N ILE A 62 10.41 15.08 9.10
CA ILE A 62 11.68 14.60 9.71
C ILE A 62 12.63 15.73 10.13
N PRO A 63 12.85 16.80 9.34
CA PRO A 63 13.70 17.92 9.76
C PRO A 63 13.18 18.62 11.02
N GLU A 64 11.88 18.89 11.07
CA GLU A 64 11.23 19.53 12.22
C GLU A 64 11.20 18.61 13.44
N LEU A 65 10.94 17.32 13.23
CA LEU A 65 10.98 16.28 14.24
C LEU A 65 12.35 16.26 14.94
N VAL A 66 13.46 16.33 14.19
CA VAL A 66 14.81 16.37 14.75
C VAL A 66 15.02 17.61 15.62
N ILE A 67 14.50 18.77 15.21
CA ILE A 67 14.60 20.03 15.97
C ILE A 67 13.79 19.91 17.27
N GLN A 68 12.53 19.51 17.17
CA GLN A 68 11.63 19.40 18.32
C GLN A 68 12.08 18.31 19.31
N LEU A 69 12.67 17.20 18.83
CA LEU A 69 13.29 16.18 19.68
C LEU A 69 14.47 16.73 20.49
N LYS A 70 15.31 17.59 19.91
CA LYS A 70 16.42 18.24 20.64
C LYS A 70 15.90 19.22 21.68
N ALA A 71 14.79 19.90 21.39
CA ALA A 71 14.14 20.86 22.28
C ALA A 71 13.20 20.21 23.33
N ASN A 72 13.04 18.89 23.33
CA ASN A 72 12.06 18.16 24.17
C ASN A 72 10.62 18.68 24.03
N GLN A 73 10.21 19.10 22.83
CA GLN A 73 8.88 19.67 22.55
C GLN A 73 7.85 18.64 22.04
N ILE A 74 8.25 17.37 21.96
CA ILE A 74 7.39 16.29 21.44
C ILE A 74 6.74 15.53 22.59
N SER A 75 5.46 15.20 22.43
CA SER A 75 4.76 14.36 23.40
C SER A 75 5.46 13.01 23.61
N LYS A 76 5.49 12.53 24.87
CA LYS A 76 6.10 11.24 25.20
C LYS A 76 5.51 10.09 24.39
N THR A 77 4.19 10.08 24.19
CA THR A 77 3.49 9.07 23.41
C THR A 77 3.98 8.98 21.96
N LEU A 78 4.21 10.13 21.31
CA LEU A 78 4.76 10.16 19.95
C LEU A 78 6.23 9.70 19.94
N VAL A 79 7.03 10.09 20.93
CA VAL A 79 8.42 9.62 21.06
C VAL A 79 8.48 8.11 21.23
N ASP A 80 7.62 7.53 22.09
CA ASP A 80 7.55 6.09 22.32
C ASP A 80 7.08 5.36 21.04
N LEU A 81 6.13 5.93 20.31
CA LEU A 81 5.68 5.39 19.02
C LEU A 81 6.77 5.42 17.95
N LEU A 82 7.47 6.55 17.80
CA LEU A 82 8.60 6.68 16.89
C LEU A 82 9.71 5.69 17.25
N TYR A 83 10.00 5.52 18.55
CA TYR A 83 10.98 4.55 19.02
C TYR A 83 10.58 3.13 18.66
N TRP A 84 9.31 2.76 18.86
CA TRP A 84 8.80 1.45 18.49
C TRP A 84 8.91 1.20 16.97
N VAL A 85 8.36 2.11 16.14
CA VAL A 85 8.35 1.93 14.67
C VAL A 85 9.76 1.97 14.08
N LEU A 86 10.58 2.95 14.46
CA LEU A 86 11.83 3.21 13.76
C LEU A 86 13.00 2.42 14.32
N ILE A 87 12.97 2.05 15.60
CA ILE A 87 14.12 1.45 16.29
C ILE A 87 13.83 0.02 16.76
N GLN A 88 12.69 -0.24 17.40
CA GLN A 88 12.39 -1.58 17.91
C GLN A 88 12.01 -2.57 16.81
N LEU A 89 11.24 -2.12 15.80
CA LEU A 89 11.04 -2.91 14.58
C LEU A 89 12.35 -2.89 13.78
N GLN A 90 13.31 -3.76 14.04
CA GLN A 90 14.61 -3.68 13.36
C GLN A 90 14.53 -4.03 11.86
N GLU A 91 13.51 -4.78 11.46
CA GLU A 91 13.37 -5.33 10.12
C GLU A 91 12.02 -4.97 9.48
N PRO A 92 11.96 -4.89 8.14
CA PRO A 92 13.11 -4.92 7.23
C PRO A 92 13.89 -3.60 7.24
N ILE A 93 15.15 -3.67 6.83
CA ILE A 93 16.03 -2.52 6.61
C ILE A 93 15.83 -2.02 5.19
N TYR A 94 15.62 -0.71 5.06
CA TYR A 94 15.51 -0.02 3.78
C TYR A 94 16.84 0.64 3.46
N ASN A 95 17.30 0.53 2.21
CA ASN A 95 18.47 1.26 1.73
C ASN A 95 18.06 2.07 0.50
N PHE A 96 18.16 3.40 0.57
CA PHE A 96 17.84 4.26 -0.56
C PHE A 96 18.77 4.00 -1.75
N ILE A 97 18.20 3.93 -2.96
CA ILE A 97 18.93 3.74 -4.20
C ILE A 97 18.89 5.03 -5.01
N PRO A 98 20.05 5.64 -5.32
CA PRO A 98 20.13 6.84 -6.14
C PRO A 98 19.61 6.62 -7.57
N LYS A 99 19.03 7.66 -8.18
CA LYS A 99 18.34 7.59 -9.49
C LYS A 99 19.19 7.05 -10.64
N ASN A 100 20.51 7.28 -10.61
CA ASN A 100 21.45 6.78 -11.62
C ASN A 100 21.55 5.25 -11.65
N GLU A 101 21.23 4.56 -10.55
CA GLU A 101 21.29 3.10 -10.47
C GLU A 101 19.96 2.42 -10.85
N HIS A 102 18.87 3.17 -10.97
CA HIS A 102 17.53 2.60 -11.24
C HIS A 102 17.51 1.81 -12.55
N ASN A 103 18.08 2.36 -13.62
CA ASN A 103 18.13 1.70 -14.93
C ASN A 103 18.89 0.37 -14.90
N LYS A 104 19.96 0.27 -14.09
CA LYS A 104 20.76 -0.95 -13.95
C LYS A 104 19.98 -2.08 -13.29
N ILE A 105 19.07 -1.75 -12.39
CA ILE A 105 18.20 -2.73 -11.71
C ILE A 105 17.06 -3.12 -12.65
N LEU A 106 16.42 -2.13 -13.28
CA LEU A 106 15.26 -2.36 -14.14
C LEU A 106 15.61 -3.11 -15.44
N SER A 107 16.82 -2.95 -15.97
CA SER A 107 17.28 -3.66 -17.17
C SER A 107 17.46 -5.18 -16.98
N GLN A 108 17.47 -5.67 -15.74
CA GLN A 108 17.57 -7.10 -15.44
C GLN A 108 16.24 -7.83 -15.67
N ILE A 109 15.13 -7.10 -15.81
CA ILE A 109 13.80 -7.68 -16.01
C ILE A 109 13.49 -7.65 -17.52
N PRO A 110 13.05 -8.77 -18.11
CA PRO A 110 12.61 -8.82 -19.50
C PRO A 110 11.23 -8.13 -19.64
N SER A 111 11.22 -6.80 -19.63
CA SER A 111 10.04 -5.97 -19.87
C SER A 111 9.99 -5.59 -21.35
N VAL A 112 8.85 -5.87 -22.01
CA VAL A 112 8.64 -5.54 -23.42
C VAL A 112 8.08 -4.12 -23.56
N MET A 113 7.32 -3.66 -22.57
CA MET A 113 6.67 -2.34 -22.62
C MET A 113 7.49 -1.30 -21.86
N SER A 114 7.52 -0.09 -22.41
CA SER A 114 8.00 1.09 -21.68
C SER A 114 7.01 1.45 -20.57
N ALA A 115 7.52 1.73 -19.37
CA ALA A 115 6.74 2.12 -18.20
C ALA A 115 7.32 3.40 -17.59
N ALA A 116 6.51 4.10 -16.80
CA ALA A 116 6.97 5.26 -16.07
C ALA A 116 8.10 4.87 -15.11
N MET A 117 9.16 5.67 -15.08
CA MET A 117 10.26 5.47 -14.14
C MET A 117 9.83 5.86 -12.73
N PRO A 118 10.27 5.12 -11.69
CA PRO A 118 9.97 5.49 -10.31
C PRO A 118 10.71 6.76 -9.88
N ASP A 119 10.10 7.54 -8.99
CA ASP A 119 10.72 8.72 -8.41
C ASP A 119 11.76 8.35 -7.35
N TYR A 120 11.45 7.31 -6.57
CA TYR A 120 12.33 6.79 -5.52
C TYR A 120 12.37 5.27 -5.57
N MET A 121 13.51 4.70 -5.18
CA MET A 121 13.70 3.27 -5.11
C MET A 121 14.47 2.91 -3.84
N PHE A 122 14.06 1.82 -3.20
CA PHE A 122 14.72 1.28 -2.01
C PHE A 122 15.02 -0.19 -2.20
N LYS A 123 16.20 -0.62 -1.77
CA LYS A 123 16.50 -2.04 -1.55
C LYS A 123 15.95 -2.43 -0.18
N VAL A 124 15.32 -3.60 -0.12
CA VAL A 124 14.80 -4.18 1.12
C VAL A 124 15.71 -5.33 1.53
N THR A 125 16.24 -5.24 2.74
CA THR A 125 17.07 -6.27 3.36
C THR A 125 16.38 -6.76 4.62
N TYR A 126 16.28 -8.07 4.80
CA TYR A 126 15.69 -8.67 6.00
C TYR A 126 16.76 -9.44 6.77
N GLY A 127 16.40 -9.93 7.94
CA GLY A 127 17.28 -10.67 8.83
C GLY A 127 17.90 -11.91 8.21
N SER A 128 19.02 -12.30 8.81
CA SER A 128 19.81 -13.46 8.39
C SER A 128 18.97 -14.73 8.25
N ASN A 129 18.03 -14.99 9.16
CA ASN A 129 17.21 -16.20 9.12
C ASN A 129 16.30 -16.28 7.88
N CYS A 130 15.57 -15.20 7.57
CA CYS A 130 14.69 -15.14 6.41
C CYS A 130 15.50 -15.24 5.10
N GLN A 131 16.62 -14.52 5.05
CA GLN A 131 17.51 -14.55 3.90
C GLN A 131 18.16 -15.92 3.69
N GLN A 132 18.62 -16.58 4.77
CA GLN A 132 19.19 -17.92 4.70
C GLN A 132 18.16 -18.94 4.24
N LYS A 133 16.91 -18.88 4.76
CA LYS A 133 15.82 -19.75 4.30
C LYS A 133 15.59 -19.62 2.80
N PHE A 134 15.52 -18.38 2.29
CA PHE A 134 15.38 -18.12 0.86
C PHE A 134 16.59 -18.63 0.05
N GLN A 135 17.81 -18.38 0.52
CA GLN A 135 19.04 -18.84 -0.13
C GLN A 135 19.14 -20.36 -0.20
N LEU A 136 18.75 -21.07 0.87
CA LEU A 136 18.70 -22.53 0.90
C LEU A 136 17.71 -23.09 -0.12
N MET A 137 16.54 -22.46 -0.26
CA MET A 137 15.54 -22.82 -1.28
C MET A 137 16.01 -22.51 -2.70
N ALA A 138 16.80 -21.45 -2.87
CA ALA A 138 17.32 -21.00 -4.16
C ALA A 138 18.58 -21.74 -4.61
N ALA A 139 19.34 -22.39 -3.71
CA ALA A 139 20.72 -22.84 -3.96
C ALA A 139 20.94 -23.65 -5.26
N ASN A 140 19.95 -24.42 -5.69
CA ASN A 140 20.04 -25.24 -6.91
C ASN A 140 19.12 -24.76 -8.04
N ARG A 141 18.60 -23.53 -7.96
CA ARG A 141 17.55 -23.01 -8.83
C ARG A 141 17.89 -21.60 -9.30
N THR A 142 17.37 -21.25 -10.47
CA THR A 142 17.47 -19.88 -10.99
C THR A 142 16.42 -19.01 -10.31
N THR A 143 16.73 -17.72 -10.15
CA THR A 143 15.77 -16.73 -9.68
C THR A 143 15.45 -15.72 -10.78
N LYS A 144 14.24 -15.17 -10.74
CA LYS A 144 13.76 -14.17 -11.69
C LYS A 144 13.15 -13.01 -10.92
N LEU A 145 13.29 -11.80 -11.46
CA LEU A 145 12.65 -10.61 -10.91
C LEU A 145 11.28 -10.40 -11.56
N ALA A 146 10.28 -10.08 -10.73
CA ALA A 146 8.92 -9.79 -11.18
C ALA A 146 8.27 -8.71 -10.32
N PHE A 147 7.41 -7.90 -10.92
CA PHE A 147 6.70 -6.82 -10.26
C PHE A 147 5.44 -7.32 -9.55
N HIS A 148 5.13 -6.70 -8.41
CA HIS A 148 3.91 -6.89 -7.65
C HIS A 148 3.27 -5.54 -7.35
N GLY A 149 2.05 -5.34 -7.84
CA GLY A 149 1.25 -4.16 -7.52
C GLY A 149 0.30 -4.42 -6.36
N SER A 150 0.20 -3.46 -5.44
CA SER A 150 -0.73 -3.52 -4.30
C SER A 150 -1.08 -2.11 -3.84
N ARG A 151 -2.16 -2.01 -3.04
CA ARG A 151 -2.49 -0.72 -2.42
C ARG A 151 -1.45 -0.34 -1.37
N LEU A 152 -1.20 0.96 -1.26
CA LEU A 152 -0.19 1.53 -0.35
C LEU A 152 -0.30 1.00 1.08
N GLU A 153 -1.51 0.96 1.65
CA GLU A 153 -1.72 0.55 3.03
C GLU A 153 -1.29 -0.90 3.31
N ASN A 154 -1.27 -1.77 2.30
CA ASN A 154 -0.87 -3.17 2.46
C ASN A 154 0.65 -3.31 2.64
N PHE A 155 1.46 -2.36 2.15
CA PHE A 155 2.91 -2.51 2.08
C PHE A 155 3.57 -2.61 3.46
N PHE A 156 3.02 -1.96 4.48
CA PHE A 156 3.54 -2.13 5.84
C PHE A 156 3.48 -3.60 6.28
N SER A 157 2.34 -4.28 6.11
CA SER A 157 2.22 -5.71 6.41
C SER A 157 3.06 -6.58 5.48
N ILE A 158 3.03 -6.32 4.16
CA ILE A 158 3.79 -7.08 3.15
C ILE A 158 5.29 -7.08 3.48
N LEU A 159 5.82 -5.94 3.92
CA LEU A 159 7.25 -5.80 4.18
C LEU A 159 7.66 -6.41 5.52
N ASN A 160 6.77 -6.46 6.51
CA ASN A 160 7.07 -7.10 7.79
C ASN A 160 6.78 -8.62 7.81
N HIS A 161 5.81 -9.09 7.01
CA HIS A 161 5.31 -10.48 7.06
C HIS A 161 5.42 -11.22 5.72
N GLY A 162 5.89 -10.57 4.65
CA GLY A 162 5.94 -11.14 3.31
C GLY A 162 4.59 -11.09 2.57
N LEU A 163 4.60 -11.56 1.33
CA LEU A 163 3.41 -11.66 0.48
C LEU A 163 2.61 -12.91 0.85
N GLN A 164 1.67 -12.75 1.79
CA GLN A 164 0.85 -13.85 2.29
C GLN A 164 -0.33 -14.14 1.35
N VAL A 165 -0.34 -15.32 0.73
CA VAL A 165 -1.41 -15.77 -0.18
C VAL A 165 -2.80 -15.74 0.47
N SER A 166 -2.91 -15.97 1.78
CA SER A 166 -4.18 -15.91 2.52
C SER A 166 -4.84 -14.52 2.53
N TYR A 167 -4.06 -13.45 2.34
CA TYR A 167 -4.57 -12.07 2.27
C TYR A 167 -4.85 -11.61 0.83
N ASN A 168 -4.49 -12.43 -0.17
CA ASN A 168 -4.75 -12.11 -1.56
C ASN A 168 -6.21 -12.40 -1.90
N LYS A 169 -6.84 -11.47 -2.62
CA LYS A 169 -8.13 -11.76 -3.25
C LYS A 169 -7.91 -12.86 -4.29
N ARG A 170 -8.84 -13.83 -4.34
CA ARG A 170 -8.85 -14.81 -5.44
C ARG A 170 -8.94 -14.04 -6.76
N GLY A 171 -7.94 -14.20 -7.60
CA GLY A 171 -7.92 -13.57 -8.91
C GLY A 171 -8.61 -14.46 -9.95
N ALA A 172 -8.62 -14.01 -11.20
CA ALA A 172 -9.22 -14.74 -12.31
C ALA A 172 -8.62 -16.14 -12.52
N PHE A 173 -7.39 -16.35 -12.06
CA PHE A 173 -6.59 -17.54 -12.34
C PHE A 173 -6.29 -18.40 -11.09
N GLY A 174 -7.03 -18.20 -10.00
CA GLY A 174 -6.92 -19.00 -8.77
C GLY A 174 -6.40 -18.23 -7.55
N SER A 175 -5.97 -18.97 -6.54
CA SER A 175 -5.38 -18.43 -5.30
C SER A 175 -3.86 -18.42 -5.41
N GLY A 176 -3.25 -17.27 -5.16
CA GLY A 176 -1.80 -17.13 -5.17
C GLY A 176 -1.38 -15.67 -5.14
N THR A 177 -0.07 -15.44 -5.11
CA THR A 177 0.54 -14.13 -5.28
C THR A 177 0.74 -13.86 -6.76
N TYR A 178 0.03 -12.85 -7.25
CA TYR A 178 0.10 -12.40 -8.64
C TYR A 178 1.31 -11.50 -8.84
N LEU A 179 2.18 -11.90 -9.77
CA LEU A 179 3.37 -11.18 -10.18
C LEU A 179 3.32 -10.94 -11.69
N SER A 180 4.05 -9.94 -12.17
CA SER A 180 4.10 -9.58 -13.60
C SER A 180 5.52 -9.26 -14.05
N SER A 181 5.90 -9.65 -15.27
CA SER A 181 7.15 -9.17 -15.89
C SER A 181 7.06 -7.71 -16.34
N GLU A 182 5.85 -7.20 -16.55
CA GLU A 182 5.60 -5.83 -16.98
C GLU A 182 5.25 -4.92 -15.79
N MET A 183 5.98 -3.81 -15.68
CA MET A 183 5.76 -2.80 -14.65
C MET A 183 4.41 -2.09 -14.81
N GLY A 184 4.03 -1.74 -16.05
CA GLY A 184 2.78 -1.03 -16.35
C GLY A 184 1.52 -1.80 -15.91
N LEU A 185 1.56 -3.13 -15.97
CA LEU A 185 0.47 -3.96 -15.46
C LEU A 185 0.39 -3.89 -13.94
N SER A 186 1.53 -3.99 -13.25
CA SER A 186 1.56 -3.89 -11.77
C SER A 186 1.14 -2.52 -11.28
N LEU A 187 1.48 -1.45 -11.99
CA LEU A 187 1.03 -0.09 -11.67
C LEU A 187 -0.49 0.05 -11.67
N SER A 188 -1.22 -0.70 -12.52
CA SER A 188 -2.69 -0.67 -12.52
C SER A 188 -3.32 -1.23 -11.23
N TYR A 189 -2.58 -2.09 -10.52
CA TYR A 189 -2.97 -2.62 -9.20
C TYR A 189 -2.45 -1.77 -8.03
N SER A 190 -1.53 -0.85 -8.30
CA SER A 190 -0.95 0.07 -7.33
C SER A 190 -1.66 1.42 -7.34
N SER A 191 -2.88 1.45 -6.80
CA SER A 191 -3.63 2.70 -6.66
C SER A 191 -2.90 3.70 -5.77
N VAL A 192 -2.92 4.98 -6.15
CA VAL A 192 -2.43 6.09 -5.32
C VAL A 192 -3.17 6.09 -3.98
N GLY A 193 -2.41 6.12 -2.89
CA GLY A 193 -2.93 6.16 -1.53
C GLY A 193 -2.38 7.36 -0.76
N PHE A 194 -3.11 7.75 0.29
CA PHE A 194 -2.63 8.72 1.26
C PHE A 194 -1.60 8.07 2.19
N SER A 195 -0.43 8.67 2.30
CA SER A 195 0.69 8.18 3.08
C SER A 195 0.83 8.94 4.40
N TRP A 196 1.87 9.74 4.53
CA TRP A 196 2.10 10.66 5.62
C TRP A 196 2.20 12.08 5.06
N ARG A 197 1.37 12.98 5.58
CA ARG A 197 1.24 14.37 5.10
C ARG A 197 2.56 15.13 4.99
N HIS A 198 3.51 14.82 5.88
CA HIS A 198 4.79 15.53 5.97
C HIS A 198 5.95 14.73 5.36
N SER A 199 5.64 13.68 4.58
CA SER A 199 6.64 12.86 3.90
C SER A 199 7.37 13.65 2.81
N CYS A 200 8.68 13.44 2.71
CA CYS A 200 9.47 13.94 1.58
C CYS A 200 9.09 13.30 0.24
N PHE A 201 8.37 12.17 0.24
CA PHE A 201 7.89 11.51 -0.99
C PHE A 201 6.57 12.12 -1.51
N GLY A 202 5.99 13.06 -0.77
CA GLY A 202 4.65 13.58 -1.01
C GLY A 202 3.61 12.88 -0.15
N ASP A 203 2.45 13.51 0.04
CA ASP A 203 1.36 12.96 0.83
C ASP A 203 0.61 11.84 0.09
N HIS A 204 0.60 11.87 -1.24
CA HIS A 204 0.00 10.85 -2.10
C HIS A 204 1.07 10.14 -2.93
N ILE A 205 1.18 8.82 -2.71
CA ILE A 205 2.14 7.98 -3.42
C ILE A 205 1.49 6.68 -3.88
N SER A 206 2.08 6.06 -4.89
CA SER A 206 1.82 4.66 -5.23
C SER A 206 3.12 3.87 -5.15
N ILE A 207 3.00 2.58 -4.82
CA ILE A 207 4.14 1.72 -4.59
C ILE A 207 3.99 0.43 -5.39
N VAL A 208 5.09 0.01 -6.03
CA VAL A 208 5.21 -1.31 -6.67
C VAL A 208 6.37 -2.05 -5.99
N ALA A 209 6.16 -3.31 -5.63
CA ALA A 209 7.24 -4.18 -5.17
C ALA A 209 7.92 -4.84 -6.37
N LEU A 210 9.25 -4.96 -6.32
CA LEU A 210 10.02 -5.85 -7.18
C LEU A 210 10.43 -7.06 -6.35
N CYS A 211 9.89 -8.20 -6.72
CA CYS A 211 10.08 -9.46 -6.04
C CYS A 211 11.07 -10.34 -6.79
N GLU A 212 11.92 -11.03 -6.04
CA GLU A 212 12.70 -12.15 -6.54
C GLU A 212 11.92 -13.44 -6.31
N VAL A 213 11.80 -14.24 -7.37
CA VAL A 213 11.01 -15.47 -7.42
C VAL A 213 11.93 -16.62 -7.78
N ILE A 214 11.84 -17.71 -7.03
CA ILE A 214 12.58 -18.95 -7.32
C ILE A 214 11.84 -19.73 -8.42
N ASP A 215 12.56 -20.20 -9.43
CA ASP A 215 12.00 -21.07 -10.46
C ASP A 215 11.65 -22.44 -9.85
N HIS A 216 10.36 -22.71 -9.66
CA HIS A 216 9.83 -23.89 -8.96
C HIS A 216 8.57 -24.40 -9.67
N PRO A 217 8.28 -25.72 -9.70
CA PRO A 217 7.04 -26.26 -10.25
C PRO A 217 5.75 -25.73 -9.58
N GLU A 218 5.82 -25.18 -8.36
CA GLU A 218 4.67 -24.51 -7.70
C GLU A 218 4.44 -23.07 -8.18
N VAL A 219 5.31 -22.55 -9.06
CA VAL A 219 5.14 -21.26 -9.73
C VAL A 219 4.48 -21.52 -11.06
N ARG A 220 3.18 -21.24 -11.14
CA ARG A 220 2.44 -21.41 -12.40
C ARG A 220 2.80 -20.26 -13.35
N SER A 221 3.38 -20.62 -14.49
CA SER A 221 3.67 -19.73 -15.62
C SER A 221 3.13 -20.32 -16.91
N GLU A 222 2.90 -19.50 -17.94
CA GLU A 222 2.41 -19.96 -19.25
C GLU A 222 3.30 -21.06 -19.89
N PHE A 223 4.60 -21.11 -19.52
CA PHE A 223 5.55 -22.04 -20.12
C PHE A 223 5.34 -23.50 -19.72
N ASP A 224 4.71 -23.79 -18.58
CA ASP A 224 4.43 -25.18 -18.17
C ASP A 224 3.23 -25.78 -18.90
N THR A 225 2.27 -24.96 -19.33
CA THR A 225 1.14 -25.42 -20.14
C THR A 225 1.52 -25.84 -21.57
N ARG A 226 2.72 -25.50 -22.06
CA ARG A 226 3.17 -25.89 -23.41
C ARG A 226 4.08 -27.13 -23.42
N LYS A 227 4.56 -27.60 -22.27
CA LYS A 227 5.43 -28.79 -22.18
C LYS A 227 4.68 -30.06 -21.79
N SER A 228 3.53 -29.94 -21.15
CA SER A 228 2.62 -31.08 -20.90
C SER A 228 1.41 -30.95 -21.83
N ASP A 229 1.44 -31.70 -22.93
CA ASP A 229 0.30 -32.48 -23.43
C ASP A 229 0.30 -32.56 -24.97
N GLY A 230 1.06 -33.54 -25.45
CA GLY A 230 0.81 -34.19 -26.73
C GLY A 230 -0.29 -35.26 -26.67
N ASN A 231 -1.05 -35.38 -25.57
CA ASN A 231 -2.23 -36.24 -25.47
C ASN A 231 -2.89 -36.04 -24.10
N ASN A 232 -3.99 -35.29 -24.02
CA ASN A 232 -5.15 -35.58 -23.15
C ASN A 232 -6.21 -34.46 -23.27
N LEU A 233 -7.17 -34.69 -24.16
CA LEU A 233 -8.26 -33.76 -24.51
C LEU A 233 -9.41 -33.68 -23.47
N PHE A 234 -9.20 -34.10 -22.21
CA PHE A 234 -10.28 -34.30 -21.22
C PHE A 234 -10.03 -33.63 -19.85
N ASN A 235 -9.57 -32.37 -19.83
CA ASN A 235 -9.62 -31.52 -18.62
C ASN A 235 -9.90 -30.05 -18.96
N ILE A 236 -10.88 -29.82 -19.83
CA ILE A 236 -11.37 -28.48 -20.22
C ILE A 236 -12.46 -28.06 -19.24
N CYS A 237 -12.10 -27.69 -18.01
CA CYS A 237 -12.91 -26.94 -17.04
C CYS A 237 -12.07 -26.71 -15.78
N ASN A 238 -11.24 -25.65 -15.75
CA ASN A 238 -10.69 -24.92 -14.58
C ASN A 238 -9.30 -24.28 -14.82
N ASN A 239 -8.59 -24.63 -15.90
CA ASN A 239 -7.30 -24.03 -16.24
C ASN A 239 -7.47 -22.90 -17.27
N GLN A 240 -7.83 -21.70 -16.82
CA GLN A 240 -7.61 -20.51 -17.63
C GLN A 240 -6.11 -20.26 -17.71
N SER A 241 -5.52 -20.39 -18.90
CA SER A 241 -4.12 -20.09 -19.16
C SER A 241 -3.82 -18.66 -18.72
N VAL A 242 -2.87 -18.51 -17.79
CA VAL A 242 -2.39 -17.21 -17.34
C VAL A 242 -1.74 -16.49 -18.53
N PRO A 243 -2.15 -15.26 -18.90
CA PRO A 243 -1.50 -14.52 -19.99
C PRO A 243 0.00 -14.39 -19.71
N GLY A 244 0.85 -14.57 -20.72
CA GLY A 244 2.32 -14.74 -20.62
C GLY A 244 3.15 -13.68 -19.93
N LYS A 245 2.50 -12.68 -19.36
CA LYS A 245 3.10 -11.61 -18.57
C LYS A 245 2.88 -11.79 -17.07
N TYR A 246 2.03 -12.73 -16.64
CA TYR A 246 1.74 -12.99 -15.24
C TYR A 246 2.31 -14.32 -14.75
N PHE A 247 2.71 -14.34 -13.47
CA PHE A 247 3.14 -15.52 -12.74
C PHE A 247 2.32 -15.61 -11.46
N ILE A 248 1.93 -16.82 -11.09
CA ILE A 248 1.19 -17.07 -9.85
C ILE A 248 2.04 -17.94 -8.96
N VAL A 249 2.30 -17.44 -7.76
CA VAL A 249 3.04 -18.21 -6.75
C VAL A 249 2.11 -18.59 -5.62
N GLU A 250 1.95 -19.89 -5.40
CA GLU A 250 1.09 -20.42 -4.33
C GLU A 250 1.81 -20.49 -2.99
N ASN A 251 3.13 -20.65 -3.02
CA ASN A 251 3.96 -20.79 -1.83
C ASN A 251 4.70 -19.49 -1.50
N ASN A 252 4.40 -18.92 -0.34
CA ASN A 252 4.97 -17.66 0.13
C ASN A 252 6.51 -17.70 0.25
N ASP A 253 7.10 -18.88 0.50
CA ASP A 253 8.54 -19.03 0.69
C ASP A 253 9.36 -18.89 -0.61
N LEU A 254 8.68 -18.94 -1.77
CA LEU A 254 9.32 -18.86 -3.09
C LEU A 254 9.43 -17.43 -3.62
N VAL A 255 8.85 -16.46 -2.92
CA VAL A 255 8.80 -15.06 -3.34
C VAL A 255 9.31 -14.16 -2.24
N TYR A 256 10.16 -13.22 -2.64
CA TYR A 256 10.79 -12.31 -1.71
C TYR A 256 10.84 -10.89 -2.26
N VAL A 257 10.37 -9.90 -1.50
CA VAL A 257 10.45 -8.50 -1.93
C VAL A 257 11.90 -8.03 -1.84
N ARG A 258 12.49 -7.62 -2.97
CA ARG A 258 13.88 -7.14 -3.02
C ARG A 258 13.97 -5.63 -3.12
N TYR A 259 13.06 -5.02 -3.85
CA TYR A 259 13.03 -3.58 -4.03
C TYR A 259 11.61 -3.04 -3.92
N ILE A 260 11.53 -1.77 -3.53
CA ILE A 260 10.30 -0.99 -3.51
C ILE A 260 10.51 0.19 -4.46
N LEU A 261 9.57 0.36 -5.38
CA LEU A 261 9.49 1.46 -6.32
C LEU A 261 8.38 2.40 -5.87
N ILE A 262 8.69 3.68 -5.71
CA ILE A 262 7.74 4.69 -5.25
C ILE A 262 7.52 5.69 -6.38
N TYR A 263 6.25 5.96 -6.65
CA TYR A 263 5.81 6.94 -7.62
C TYR A 263 5.06 8.03 -6.85
N ARG A 264 5.56 9.24 -6.97
CA ARG A 264 4.96 10.42 -6.35
C ARG A 264 3.80 10.85 -7.24
N ASN A 265 2.65 11.10 -6.61
CA ASN A 265 1.53 11.71 -7.31
C ASN A 265 1.45 13.17 -6.87
N ASP A 266 2.03 14.05 -7.68
CA ASP A 266 1.84 15.49 -7.53
C ASP A 266 0.40 15.84 -7.94
N THR A 267 -0.57 15.56 -7.07
CA THR A 267 -1.79 16.35 -7.10
C THR A 267 -1.38 17.79 -6.82
N PRO A 268 -1.64 18.75 -7.72
CA PRO A 268 -1.32 20.14 -7.45
C PRO A 268 -1.90 20.52 -6.09
N GLU A 269 -1.01 20.94 -5.20
CA GLU A 269 -1.32 21.29 -3.83
C GLU A 269 -2.61 22.10 -3.79
N SER A 270 -3.64 21.60 -3.11
CA SER A 270 -4.69 22.51 -2.66
C SER A 270 -4.03 23.40 -1.61
N PRO A 271 -3.89 24.72 -1.84
CA PRO A 271 -3.21 25.58 -0.90
C PRO A 271 -4.01 25.56 0.41
N SER A 272 -3.46 24.94 1.45
CA SER A 272 -4.07 25.01 2.76
C SER A 272 -3.78 26.39 3.36
N LEU A 273 -4.85 27.01 3.88
CA LEU A 273 -4.90 28.15 4.81
C LEU A 273 -4.95 29.55 4.17
N LEU A 274 -6.17 29.96 3.78
CA LEU A 274 -6.79 31.30 3.93
C LEU A 274 -7.90 31.55 2.89
N THR A 275 -8.70 30.54 2.56
CA THR A 275 -9.91 30.76 1.76
C THR A 275 -11.08 30.07 2.44
N SER A 276 -12.19 30.82 2.51
CA SER A 276 -13.46 30.46 3.13
C SER A 276 -13.90 29.03 2.81
N PRO A 277 -14.67 28.37 3.70
CA PRO A 277 -15.22 27.06 3.42
C PRO A 277 -16.23 27.18 2.28
N THR A 278 -15.76 27.03 1.04
CA THR A 278 -16.68 26.93 -0.10
C THR A 278 -17.39 25.58 0.02
N LEU A 279 -18.71 25.60 -0.02
CA LEU A 279 -19.54 24.38 0.00
C LEU A 279 -19.09 23.39 -1.08
N LEU A 280 -18.60 23.89 -2.22
CA LEU A 280 -18.04 23.08 -3.31
C LEU A 280 -16.81 22.27 -2.89
N GLY A 281 -15.90 22.83 -2.09
CA GLY A 281 -14.71 22.14 -1.59
C GLY A 281 -15.07 21.04 -0.59
N TRP A 282 -16.07 21.29 0.26
CA TRP A 282 -16.59 20.29 1.19
C TRP A 282 -17.33 19.16 0.45
N ILE A 283 -18.13 19.49 -0.57
CA ILE A 283 -18.83 18.52 -1.43
C ILE A 283 -17.83 17.61 -2.14
N ASN A 284 -16.75 18.17 -2.69
CA ASN A 284 -15.75 17.38 -3.41
C ASN A 284 -14.92 16.48 -2.48
N ARG A 285 -14.78 16.87 -1.19
CA ARG A 285 -14.13 16.06 -0.15
C ARG A 285 -15.04 14.92 0.34
N HIS A 286 -16.35 15.13 0.40
CA HIS A 286 -17.32 14.15 0.93
C HIS A 286 -18.27 13.60 -0.13
N ARG A 287 -17.74 13.22 -1.31
CA ARG A 287 -18.52 12.75 -2.47
C ARG A 287 -19.61 11.73 -2.12
N MET A 288 -19.27 10.72 -1.32
CA MET A 288 -20.21 9.66 -0.94
C MET A 288 -21.36 10.17 -0.05
N PHE A 289 -21.05 11.01 0.92
CA PHE A 289 -22.08 11.62 1.79
C PHE A 289 -22.98 12.55 0.99
N THR A 290 -22.42 13.33 0.06
CA THR A 290 -23.22 14.22 -0.79
C THR A 290 -24.13 13.46 -1.73
N PHE A 291 -23.69 12.34 -2.30
CA PHE A 291 -24.57 11.48 -3.11
C PHE A 291 -25.68 10.85 -2.27
N ALA A 292 -25.37 10.38 -1.06
CA ALA A 292 -26.37 9.82 -0.15
C ALA A 292 -27.41 10.87 0.28
N LEU A 293 -26.97 12.08 0.64
CA LEU A 293 -27.87 13.18 1.01
C LEU A 293 -28.74 13.62 -0.17
N ALA A 294 -28.16 13.76 -1.36
CA ALA A 294 -28.91 14.09 -2.58
C ALA A 294 -29.98 13.02 -2.89
N TYR A 295 -29.65 11.75 -2.68
CA TYR A 295 -30.59 10.64 -2.86
C TYR A 295 -31.75 10.69 -1.85
N VAL A 296 -31.48 10.99 -0.58
CA VAL A 296 -32.52 11.17 0.44
C VAL A 296 -33.44 12.34 0.08
N ILE A 297 -32.89 13.47 -0.37
CA ILE A 297 -33.68 14.63 -0.82
C ILE A 297 -34.56 14.27 -2.02
N LEU A 298 -34.04 13.50 -2.98
CA LEU A 298 -34.80 13.01 -4.13
C LEU A 298 -35.97 12.13 -3.69
N LEU A 299 -35.75 11.20 -2.76
CA LEU A 299 -36.81 10.35 -2.20
C LEU A 299 -37.88 11.17 -1.47
N LEU A 300 -37.47 12.18 -0.70
CA LEU A 300 -38.40 13.10 -0.04
C LEU A 300 -39.20 13.92 -1.05
N ALA A 301 -38.59 14.40 -2.14
CA ALA A 301 -39.28 15.15 -3.19
C ALA A 301 -40.31 14.29 -3.93
N VAL A 302 -39.95 13.05 -4.28
CA VAL A 302 -40.88 12.09 -4.90
C VAL A 302 -42.01 11.74 -3.94
N GLY A 303 -41.71 11.44 -2.68
CA GLY A 303 -42.73 11.16 -1.66
C GLY A 303 -43.67 12.34 -1.41
N SER A 304 -43.12 13.57 -1.44
CA SER A 304 -43.87 14.81 -1.29
C SER A 304 -44.83 15.07 -2.45
N SER A 305 -44.35 14.89 -3.69
CA SER A 305 -45.15 15.06 -4.91
C SER A 305 -46.35 14.12 -5.01
N ASN A 306 -46.26 12.96 -4.36
CA ASN A 306 -47.32 11.96 -4.37
C ASN A 306 -48.27 12.06 -3.16
N SER A 307 -48.04 13.02 -2.26
CA SER A 307 -48.86 13.21 -1.07
C SER A 307 -50.00 14.21 -1.31
N SER A 308 -51.24 13.78 -1.08
CA SER A 308 -52.43 14.64 -1.18
C SER A 308 -52.47 15.79 -0.15
N PHE A 309 -51.57 15.73 0.85
CA PHE A 309 -51.42 16.73 1.90
C PHE A 309 -50.73 18.01 1.41
N ILE A 310 -49.67 17.90 0.60
CA ILE A 310 -48.92 19.04 0.08
C ILE A 310 -49.73 19.80 -0.98
N TYR A 311 -50.54 19.10 -1.78
CA TYR A 311 -51.51 19.74 -2.68
C TYR A 311 -52.53 20.61 -1.92
N LYS A 312 -53.04 20.12 -0.78
CA LYS A 312 -53.95 20.89 0.09
C LYS A 312 -53.25 22.07 0.76
N PHE A 313 -51.98 21.93 1.13
CA PHE A 313 -51.17 23.00 1.72
C PHE A 313 -50.88 24.12 0.70
N TYR A 314 -50.45 23.76 -0.52
CA TYR A 314 -50.24 24.72 -1.62
C TYR A 314 -51.52 25.46 -2.00
N LYS A 315 -52.66 24.77 -2.01
CA LYS A 315 -53.97 25.40 -2.31
C LYS A 315 -54.43 26.39 -1.23
N ARG A 316 -54.01 26.19 0.04
CA ARG A 316 -54.26 27.14 1.14
C ARG A 316 -53.32 28.35 1.15
N LEU A 317 -52.15 28.24 0.53
CA LEU A 317 -51.15 29.31 0.45
C LEU A 317 -51.39 30.27 -0.73
N MET A 318 -52.21 29.86 -1.70
CA MET A 318 -52.59 30.61 -2.90
C MET A 318 -54.01 31.20 -2.84
N GLN A 319 -54.67 31.15 -1.67
CA GLN A 319 -55.89 31.91 -1.33
C GLN A 319 -55.53 33.03 -0.37
#